data_AF-A0A438DNL7-F1
#
_entry.id   AF-A0A438DNL7-F1
#
_cell.length_a   1.000
_cell.length_b   1.000
_cell.length_c   1.000
_cell.angle_alpha   90.00
_cell.angle_beta   90.00
_cell.angle_gamma   90.00
#
_symmetry.space_group_name_H-M   'P 1'
#
loop_
_entity.id
_entity.type
_entity.pdbx_description
1 polymer ?
#
loop_
_entity_poly.entity_id
_entity_poly.type
_entity_poly.pdbx_seq_one_letter_code
_entity_poly.pdbx_strand_id
1 'polypeptide(L)' 'MFRIPIFKCDWVDNKNGIRVDDLGFTLVDFSKMAHKSDPFILASQAKQVFYVQDELDPRWSAVLSTPQ' A
#
# COMPACT_ATOMS: atom_id res chain seq x y z
N MET A 1 -5.87 -26.46 -19.11
CA MET A 1 -5.28 -26.20 -17.78
C MET A 1 -5.52 -24.73 -17.45
N PHE A 2 -6.27 -24.46 -16.38
CA PHE A 2 -6.59 -23.10 -15.94
C PHE A 2 -5.43 -22.55 -15.09
N ARG A 3 -5.11 -21.25 -15.24
CA ARG A 3 -4.06 -20.57 -14.47
C ARG A 3 -4.65 -19.28 -13.91
N ILE A 4 -4.45 -19.04 -12.62
CA ILE A 4 -4.91 -17.84 -11.93
C ILE A 4 -3.68 -17.02 -11.53
N PRO A 5 -3.56 -15.76 -11.98
CA PRO A 5 -2.48 -14.90 -11.55
C PRO A 5 -2.69 -14.45 -10.09
N ILE A 6 -1.62 -14.53 -9.30
CA ILE A 6 -1.57 -14.07 -7.91
C ILE A 6 -0.35 -13.17 -7.71
N PHE A 7 -0.45 -12.24 -6.77
CA PHE A 7 0.69 -11.46 -6.30
C PHE A 7 1.11 -11.94 -4.92
N LYS A 8 2.42 -11.96 -4.70
CA LYS A 8 3.01 -12.03 -3.35
C LYS A 8 3.27 -10.59 -2.90
N CYS A 9 2.65 -10.19 -1.80
CA CYS A 9 2.66 -8.85 -1.27
C CYS A 9 3.47 -8.79 0.03
N ASP A 10 4.19 -7.68 0.21
CA ASP A 10 4.64 -7.25 1.52
C ASP A 10 3.60 -6.26 2.05
N TRP A 11 3.01 -6.56 3.22
CA TRP A 11 1.94 -5.75 3.78
C TRP A 11 2.47 -4.71 4.75
N VAL A 12 1.92 -3.50 4.69
CA VAL A 12 2.09 -2.50 5.73
C VAL A 12 1.09 -2.75 6.85
N ASP A 13 1.47 -2.45 8.10
CA ASP A 13 0.59 -2.50 9.26
C ASP A 13 -0.52 -1.48 9.13
N ASN A 14 -1.77 -1.95 9.06
CA ASN A 14 -2.95 -1.10 8.93
C ASN A 14 -3.15 -0.16 10.14
N LYS A 15 -2.63 -0.50 11.33
CA LYS A 15 -2.82 0.31 12.55
C LYS A 15 -1.77 1.40 12.69
N ASN A 16 -0.51 1.09 12.37
CA ASN A 16 0.62 1.98 12.66
C ASN A 16 1.35 2.47 11.42
N GLY A 17 1.16 1.82 10.28
CA GLY A 17 1.82 2.14 9.01
C GLY A 17 0.93 2.88 8.01
N ILE A 18 -0.34 3.16 8.37
CA ILE A 18 -1.27 3.90 7.52
C ILE A 18 -1.94 5.00 8.34
N ARG A 19 -2.04 6.20 7.77
CA ARG A 19 -2.85 7.30 8.31
C ARG A 19 -3.47 8.12 7.18
N VAL A 20 -4.43 8.96 7.52
CA VAL A 20 -4.98 9.99 6.62
C VAL A 20 -4.61 11.34 7.21
N ASP A 21 -4.04 12.23 6.40
CA ASP A 21 -3.68 13.58 6.82
C ASP A 21 -4.88 14.54 6.80
N ASP A 22 -4.67 15.78 7.23
CA ASP A 22 -5.70 16.82 7.28
C ASP A 22 -6.23 17.23 5.89
N LEU A 23 -5.50 16.91 4.82
CA LEU A 23 -5.88 17.16 3.43
C LEU A 23 -6.62 15.95 2.81
N GLY A 24 -6.74 14.85 3.54
CA GLY A 24 -7.41 13.63 3.10
C GLY A 24 -6.53 12.66 2.32
N PHE A 25 -5.22 12.88 2.25
CA PHE A 25 -4.31 11.93 1.62
C PHE A 25 -4.04 10.75 2.55
N THR A 26 -4.12 9.54 1.99
CA THR A 26 -3.60 8.35 2.64
C THR A 26 -2.08 8.38 2.60
N LEU A 27 -1.45 8.29 3.76
CA LEU A 27 0.00 8.21 3.94
C LEU A 27 0.39 6.81 4.42
N VAL A 28 1.50 6.30 3.91
CA VAL A 28 2.01 4.96 4.19
C VAL A 28 3.45 5.04 4.70
N ASP A 29 3.74 4.34 5.80
CA ASP A 29 5.09 4.14 6.36
C ASP A 29 5.56 2.72 6.05
N PHE A 30 6.46 2.59 5.07
CA PHE A 30 7.02 1.31 4.62
C PHE A 30 7.98 0.66 5.63
N SER A 31 8.35 1.34 6.72
CA SER A 31 9.12 0.71 7.80
C SER A 31 8.25 -0.20 8.69
N LYS A 32 6.92 -0.05 8.62
CA LYS A 32 5.95 -0.76 9.46
C LYS A 32 5.34 -1.94 8.71
N MET A 33 6.14 -2.95 8.39
CA MET A 33 5.65 -4.14 7.69
C MET A 33 5.01 -5.18 8.62
N ALA A 34 3.90 -5.80 8.18
CA ALA A 34 3.10 -6.76 8.94
C ALA A 34 2.60 -7.94 8.05
N HIS A 35 1.71 -8.77 8.60
CA HIS A 35 0.97 -9.83 7.89
C HIS A 35 1.80 -10.81 7.02
N LYS A 36 3.05 -11.10 7.43
CA LYS A 36 3.97 -11.98 6.68
C LYS A 36 3.47 -13.41 6.45
N SER A 37 2.51 -13.87 7.27
CA SER A 37 1.91 -15.21 7.18
C SER A 37 0.84 -15.34 6.10
N ASP A 38 0.32 -14.23 5.55
CA ASP A 38 -0.74 -14.24 4.53
C ASP A 38 -0.40 -13.27 3.37
N PRO A 39 0.59 -13.62 2.51
CA PRO A 39 1.14 -12.67 1.56
C PRO A 39 0.45 -12.69 0.19
N PHE A 40 -0.54 -13.55 -0.06
CA PHE A 40 -1.04 -13.78 -1.43
C PHE A 40 -2.41 -13.16 -1.67
N ILE A 41 -2.55 -12.47 -2.81
CA ILE A 41 -3.84 -11.98 -3.32
C ILE A 41 -4.05 -12.39 -4.78
N LEU A 42 -5.30 -12.41 -5.23
CA LEU A 42 -5.63 -12.48 -6.65
C LEU A 42 -5.21 -11.18 -7.33
N ALA A 43 -4.71 -11.26 -8.56
CA ALA A 43 -4.38 -10.05 -9.33
C ALA A 43 -5.60 -9.12 -9.52
N SER A 44 -6.81 -9.68 -9.56
CA SER A 44 -8.07 -8.93 -9.66
C SER A 44 -8.43 -8.13 -8.40
N GLN A 45 -7.80 -8.40 -7.26
CA GLN A 45 -8.01 -7.67 -6.01
C GLN A 45 -7.06 -6.47 -5.87
N ALA A 46 -6.02 -6.38 -6.71
CA ALA A 46 -5.04 -5.32 -6.65
C ALA A 46 -5.51 -4.06 -7.41
N LYS A 47 -5.24 -2.89 -6.84
CA LYS A 47 -5.34 -1.60 -7.54
C LYS A 47 -3.93 -1.02 -7.68
N GLN A 48 -3.57 -0.57 -8.89
CA GLN A 48 -2.32 0.15 -9.10
C GLN A 48 -2.41 1.56 -8.50
N VAL A 49 -1.37 1.94 -7.76
CA VAL A 49 -1.21 3.26 -7.14
C VAL A 49 0.25 3.72 -7.31
N PHE A 50 0.47 5.01 -7.11
CA PHE A 50 1.79 5.62 -7.01
C PHE A 50 2.05 6.07 -5.58
N TYR A 51 3.32 6.12 -5.20
CA TYR A 51 3.76 6.63 -3.92
C TYR A 51 4.66 7.84 -4.14
N VAL A 52 4.35 8.96 -3.47
CA VAL A 52 5.19 10.16 -3.47
C VAL A 52 5.65 10.40 -2.04
N GLN A 53 6.97 10.44 -1.84
CA GLN A 53 7.54 10.68 -0.52
C GLN A 53 7.16 12.09 -0.04
N ASP A 54 6.76 12.19 1.21
CA ASP A 54 6.50 13.47 1.87
C ASP A 54 7.82 14.22 2.09
N GLU A 55 7.89 15.46 1.63
CA GLU A 55 9.08 16.31 1.76
C GLU A 55 9.32 16.78 3.20
N LEU A 56 8.27 16.87 4.03
CA LEU A 56 8.34 17.32 5.42
C LEU A 56 8.69 16.18 6.39
N ASP A 57 8.18 14.98 6.14
CA ASP A 57 8.51 13.77 6.92
C ASP A 57 8.79 12.58 5.98
N PRO A 58 10.07 12.36 5.61
CA PRO A 58 10.49 11.31 4.66
C PRO A 58 10.10 9.88 5.05
N ARG A 59 9.59 9.65 6.26
CA ARG A 59 9.05 8.35 6.71
C ARG A 59 7.73 8.01 6.03
N TRP A 60 6.99 9.01 5.56
CA TRP A 60 5.67 8.83 4.95
C TRP A 60 5.72 9.00 3.44
N SER A 61 4.90 8.22 2.75
CA SER A 61 4.63 8.37 1.34
C SER A 61 3.14 8.50 1.09
N ALA A 62 2.72 9.54 0.37
CA ALA A 62 1.34 9.73 -0.04
C ALA A 62 0.96 8.77 -1.17
N VAL A 63 -0.24 8.19 -1.07
CA VAL A 63 -0.80 7.28 -2.07
C VAL A 63 -1.59 8.07 -3.10
N LEU A 64 -1.19 7.97 -4.36
CA LEU A 64 -1.89 8.58 -5.49
C LEU A 64 -2.51 7.51 -6.38
N SER A 65 -3.82 7.60 -6.60
CA SER A 65 -4.49 6.79 -7.61
C SER A 65 -4.52 7.53 -8.94
N THR A 66 -4.33 6.81 -10.05
CA THR A 66 -4.64 7.38 -11.37
C THR A 66 -6.13 7.67 -11.47
N PRO A 67 -6.53 8.76 -12.14
CA PRO A 67 -7.92 8.91 -12.57
C PRO A 67 -8.36 7.66 -13.34
N GLN A 68 -9.60 7.23 -13.11
CA GLN A 68 -10.22 6.14 -13.87
C GLN A 68 -10.56 6.58 -15.28
#